data_AF-A0A2D8YC68-F1
#
_entry.id   AF-A0A2D8YC68-F1
#
_cell.length_a   1.000
_cell.length_b   1.000
_cell.length_c   1.000
_cell.angle_alpha   90.00
_cell.angle_beta   90.00
_cell.angle_gamma   90.00
#
_symmetry.space_group_name_H-M   'P 1'
#
loop_
_entity.id
_entity.type
_entity.pdbx_description
1 polymer ?
#
loop_
_entity_poly.entity_id
_entity_poly.type
_entity_poly.pdbx_seq_one_letter_code
_entity_poly.pdbx_strand_id
1 'polypeptide(L)'
;MNAEKYDRSIALLCPTCGNDQFQFDDEDELSPVICQQCKTEMSRDDLIEANAENIEINKNEVIGEVTKDVQKQFKDMFKGGKWKVR
;
A
#
# COMPACT_ATOMS: atom_id res chain seq x y z
N MET A 1 -11.05 -9.51 13.72
CA MET A 1 -10.48 -9.14 12.41
C MET A 1 -8.99 -9.46 12.47
N ASN A 2 -8.43 -10.11 11.45
CA ASN A 2 -6.99 -10.34 11.36
C ASN A 2 -6.37 -9.19 10.55
N ALA A 3 -5.49 -8.39 11.18
CA ALA A 3 -4.87 -7.22 10.55
C ALA A 3 -3.88 -7.61 9.45
N GLU A 4 -3.14 -8.70 9.63
CA GLU A 4 -2.11 -9.20 8.69
C GLU A 4 -2.70 -9.54 7.30
N LYS A 5 -4.00 -9.80 7.22
CA LYS A 5 -4.70 -10.04 5.94
C LYS A 5 -4.64 -8.82 5.00
N TYR A 6 -4.48 -7.63 5.57
CA TYR A 6 -4.55 -6.36 4.85
C TYR A 6 -3.17 -5.74 4.61
N ASP A 7 -2.09 -6.39 5.08
CA ASP A 7 -0.73 -5.92 4.84
C ASP A 7 -0.39 -6.02 3.35
N ARG A 8 0.14 -4.94 2.80
CA ARG A 8 0.57 -4.85 1.41
C ARG A 8 1.96 -4.22 1.34
N SER A 9 2.82 -4.81 0.53
CA SER A 9 4.10 -4.22 0.13
C SER A 9 4.00 -3.79 -1.32
N ILE A 10 4.29 -2.53 -1.60
CA ILE A 10 4.22 -1.96 -2.95
C ILE A 10 5.64 -1.58 -3.35
N ALA A 11 6.09 -2.11 -4.49
CA ALA A 11 7.36 -1.70 -5.08
C ALA A 11 7.19 -0.31 -5.71
N LEU A 12 8.12 0.60 -5.41
CA LEU A 12 8.21 1.89 -6.09
C LEU A 12 8.93 1.69 -7.43
N LEU A 13 8.44 2.34 -8.47
CA LEU A 13 9.01 2.25 -9.82
C LEU A 13 9.72 3.55 -10.18
N CYS A 14 10.85 3.41 -10.87
CA CYS A 14 11.59 4.54 -11.40
C CYS A 14 10.72 5.26 -12.45
N PRO A 15 10.45 6.57 -12.28
CA PRO A 15 9.61 7.32 -13.23
C PRO A 15 10.23 7.42 -14.63
N THR A 16 11.54 7.20 -14.75
CA THR A 16 12.26 7.29 -16.02
C THR A 16 12.25 5.98 -16.81
N CYS A 17 12.46 4.84 -16.15
CA CYS A 17 12.67 3.55 -16.83
C CYS A 17 11.85 2.36 -16.29
N GLY A 18 11.05 2.58 -15.25
CA GLY A 18 10.18 1.54 -14.66
C GLY A 18 10.87 0.48 -13.81
N ASN A 19 12.17 0.58 -13.57
CA ASN A 19 12.90 -0.33 -12.68
C ASN A 19 12.53 -0.12 -11.21
N ASP A 20 12.61 -1.17 -10.39
CA ASP A 20 12.31 -1.12 -8.95
C ASP A 20 13.55 -1.21 -8.05
N GLN A 21 14.74 -1.38 -8.63
CA GLN A 21 16.00 -1.46 -7.89
C GLN A 21 16.68 -0.08 -7.80
N PHE A 22 17.00 0.32 -6.57
CA PHE A 22 17.62 1.60 -6.25
C PHE A 22 18.80 1.42 -5.30
N GLN A 23 19.75 2.36 -5.36
CA GLN A 23 20.77 2.56 -4.34
C GLN A 23 20.48 3.85 -3.59
N PHE A 24 20.57 3.80 -2.28
CA PHE A 24 20.28 4.89 -1.36
C PHE A 24 21.08 4.69 -0.07
N ASP A 25 21.22 5.75 0.72
CA ASP A 25 21.69 5.64 2.09
C ASP A 25 20.50 5.37 3.02
N ASP A 26 20.67 4.42 3.94
CA ASP A 26 19.69 4.10 4.98
C ASP A 26 19.84 5.00 6.22
N GLU A 27 21.01 5.62 6.41
CA GLU A 27 21.29 6.48 7.56
C GLU A 27 20.97 7.97 7.27
N ASP A 28 20.82 8.34 6.00
CA ASP A 28 20.53 9.70 5.56
C ASP A 28 19.35 9.74 4.57
N GLU A 29 18.17 10.12 5.06
CA GLU A 29 16.95 10.26 4.25
C GLU A 29 17.01 11.42 3.25
N LEU A 30 17.88 12.41 3.47
CA LEU A 30 18.09 13.52 2.54
C LEU A 30 19.03 13.13 1.39
N SER A 31 19.70 11.98 1.50
CA SER A 31 20.54 11.46 0.43
C SER A 31 19.68 11.10 -0.80
N PRO A 32 20.20 11.34 -2.01
CA PRO A 32 19.49 11.00 -3.23
C PRO A 32 19.37 9.49 -3.40
N VAL A 33 18.24 9.08 -3.96
CA VAL A 33 17.99 7.72 -4.41
C VAL A 33 18.40 7.61 -5.87
N ILE A 34 19.20 6.59 -6.20
CA ILE A 34 19.77 6.39 -7.53
C ILE A 34 19.19 5.12 -8.15
N CYS A 35 18.54 5.23 -9.31
CA CYS A 35 18.06 4.07 -10.03
C CYS A 35 19.23 3.21 -10.54
N GLN A 36 19.22 1.90 -10.25
CA GLN A 36 20.30 1.01 -10.67
C GLN A 36 20.42 0.84 -12.19
N GLN A 37 19.32 0.99 -12.93
CA GLN A 37 19.29 0.77 -14.38
C GLN A 37 19.63 2.02 -15.18
N CYS A 38 18.87 3.11 -15.01
CA CYS A 38 19.03 4.33 -15.83
C CYS A 38 19.91 5.40 -15.18
N LYS A 39 20.35 5.18 -13.93
CA LYS A 39 21.19 6.09 -13.14
C LYS A 39 20.57 7.47 -12.89
N THR A 40 19.25 7.62 -13.03
CA THR A 40 18.55 8.83 -12.59
C THR A 40 18.66 8.96 -11.06
N GLU A 41 19.03 10.15 -10.62
CA GLU A 41 19.06 10.56 -9.21
C GLU A 41 17.81 11.39 -8.90
N MET A 42 17.17 11.11 -7.76
CA MET A 42 15.97 11.83 -7.30
C MET A 42 15.88 11.77 -5.77
N SER A 43 15.12 12.68 -5.15
CA SER A 43 14.86 12.56 -3.72
C SER A 43 13.89 11.40 -3.42
N ARG A 44 13.87 10.95 -2.17
CA ARG A 44 12.87 9.96 -1.71
C ARG A 44 11.44 10.50 -1.89
N ASP A 45 11.22 11.77 -1.59
CA ASP A 45 9.91 12.43 -1.72
C ASP A 45 9.44 12.46 -3.17
N ASP A 46 10.32 12.83 -4.11
CA ASP A 46 9.98 12.83 -5.55
C ASP A 46 9.64 11.41 -6.05
N LEU A 47 10.37 10.39 -5.58
CA LEU A 47 10.09 9.00 -5.93
C LEU A 47 8.73 8.55 -5.40
N ILE A 48 8.37 8.95 -4.17
CA ILE A 48 7.08 8.64 -3.57
C ILE A 48 5.96 9.37 -4.32
N GLU A 49 6.13 10.66 -4.60
CA GLU A 49 5.15 11.46 -5.34
C GLU A 49 4.90 10.89 -6.74
N ALA A 50 5.96 10.51 -7.46
CA ALA A 50 5.85 9.88 -8.77
C ALA A 50 5.12 8.51 -8.74
N ASN A 51 5.05 7.86 -7.58
CA ASN A 51 4.35 6.60 -7.37
C ASN A 51 3.01 6.76 -6.63
N ALA A 52 2.58 7.99 -6.34
CA ALA A 52 1.41 8.26 -5.50
C ALA A 52 0.12 7.63 -6.04
N GLU A 53 -0.09 7.63 -7.36
CA GLU A 53 -1.26 7.00 -7.98
C GLU A 53 -1.30 5.49 -7.72
N ASN A 54 -0.16 4.80 -7.88
CA ASN A 54 -0.06 3.37 -7.59
C ASN A 54 -0.30 3.06 -6.11
N ILE A 55 0.24 3.90 -5.23
CA ILE A 55 0.01 3.81 -3.77
C ILE A 55 -1.47 4.00 -3.44
N GLU A 56 -2.14 4.99 -4.04
CA GLU A 56 -3.55 5.29 -3.79
C GLU A 56 -4.48 4.16 -4.26
N ILE A 57 -4.21 3.58 -5.44
CA ILE A 57 -4.96 2.42 -5.95
C ILE A 57 -4.90 1.25 -4.96
N ASN A 58 -3.70 0.86 -4.54
CA ASN A 58 -3.52 -0.25 -3.59
C ASN A 58 -4.18 0.05 -2.23
N LYS A 59 -4.10 1.29 -1.76
CA LYS A 59 -4.79 1.72 -0.52
C LYS A 59 -6.30 1.57 -0.63
N ASN A 60 -6.89 2.01 -1.75
CA ASN A 60 -8.32 1.91 -1.99
C ASN A 60 -8.80 0.46 -2.07
N GLU A 61 -8.00 -0.44 -2.65
CA GLU A 61 -8.28 -1.88 -2.66
C GLU A 61 -8.35 -2.47 -1.25
N VAL A 62 -7.36 -2.16 -0.40
CA VAL A 62 -7.35 -2.60 1.01
C VAL A 62 -8.58 -2.10 1.77
N ILE A 63 -8.92 -0.82 1.62
CA ILE A 63 -10.12 -0.24 2.24
C ILE A 63 -11.39 -0.95 1.76
N GLY A 64 -11.46 -1.27 0.47
CA GLY A 64 -12.56 -2.02 -0.12
C GLY A 64 -12.69 -3.43 0.48
N GLU A 65 -11.59 -4.14 0.66
CA GLU A 65 -11.57 -5.47 1.29
C GLU A 65 -12.03 -5.41 2.76
N VAL A 66 -11.49 -4.48 3.54
CA VAL A 66 -11.90 -4.25 4.94
C VAL A 66 -13.39 -3.99 5.03
N THR A 67 -13.90 -3.09 4.18
CA THR A 67 -15.33 -2.71 4.16
C THR A 67 -16.23 -3.91 3.85
N LYS A 68 -15.85 -4.73 2.87
CA LYS A 68 -16.59 -5.96 2.51
C LYS A 68 -16.61 -6.96 3.66
N ASP A 69 -15.49 -7.15 4.35
CA ASP A 69 -15.40 -8.07 5.48
C ASP A 69 -16.23 -7.60 6.68
N VAL A 70 -16.25 -6.29 6.96
CA VAL A 70 -17.12 -5.68 7.99
C VAL A 70 -18.59 -5.91 7.64
N GLN A 71 -18.99 -5.60 6.40
CA GLN A 71 -20.37 -5.79 5.93
C GLN A 71 -20.79 -7.26 6.00
N LYS A 72 -19.89 -8.19 5.64
CA LYS A 72 -20.13 -9.62 5.72
C LYS A 72 -20.32 -10.06 7.17
N GLN A 73 -19.45 -9.67 8.09
CA GLN A 73 -19.57 -10.00 9.52
C GLN A 73 -20.87 -9.47 10.11
N PHE A 74 -21.25 -8.23 9.78
CA PHE A 74 -22.53 -7.66 10.17
C PHE A 74 -23.68 -8.53 9.63
N LYS A 75 -23.72 -8.75 8.31
CA LYS A 75 -24.77 -9.56 7.66
C LYS A 75 -24.87 -10.98 8.24
N ASP A 76 -23.75 -11.62 8.53
CA ASP A 76 -23.71 -12.96 9.13
C ASP A 76 -24.25 -12.95 10.57
N MET A 77 -23.97 -11.90 11.35
CA MET A 77 -24.56 -11.70 12.68
C MET A 77 -26.09 -11.54 12.62
N PHE A 78 -26.62 -10.78 11.64
CA PHE A 78 -28.07 -10.61 11.47
C PHE A 78 -28.77 -11.84 10.90
N LYS A 79 -28.13 -12.56 9.96
CA LYS A 79 -28.67 -13.81 9.40
C LYS A 79 -28.57 -15.00 10.37
N GLY A 80 -27.61 -14.95 11.29
CA GLY A 80 -27.32 -16.02 12.26
C GLY A 80 -28.25 -16.08 13.48
N GLY A 81 -29.20 -15.16 13.65
CA GLY A 81 -30.42 -15.39 14.43
C GLY A 81 -30.28 -15.92 15.88
N LYS A 82 -29.16 -15.67 16.58
CA LYS A 82 -29.06 -15.85 18.04
C LYS A 82 -29.33 -14.55 18.81
N TRP A 83 -29.93 -13.55 18.18
CA TRP A 83 -30.41 -12.37 18.89
C TRP A 83 -31.78 -12.66 19.53
N LYS A 84 -31.79 -13.38 20.65
CA LYS A 84 -32.95 -13.35 21.55
C LYS A 84 -32.90 -12.04 22.32
N VAL A 85 -33.65 -11.04 21.85
CA VAL A 85 -34.05 -9.91 22.70
C VAL A 85 -34.84 -10.53 23.86
N ARG A 86 -34.30 -10.41 25.07
CA ARG A 86 -35.01 -10.76 26.30
C ARG A 86 -35.80 -9.55 26.77
#